data_AF-A0A4U0WFG8-F1
#
_entry.id   AF-A0A4U0WFG8-F1
#
_cell.length_a   1.000
_cell.length_b   1.000
_cell.length_c   1.000
_cell.angle_alpha   90.00
_cell.angle_beta   90.00
_cell.angle_gamma   90.00
#
_symmetry.space_group_name_H-M   'P 1'
#
loop_
_entity.id
_entity.type
_entity.pdbx_description
1 polymer ?
#
loop_
_entity_poly.entity_id
_entity_poly.type
_entity_poly.pdbx_seq_one_letter_code
_entity_poly.pdbx_strand_id
1 'polypeptide(L)'
;MADADVSAGLVLPEAAVALLGKGGAAATLLLIFMAVTSAMSAELIAVSSIFTYDIYQTYINPGASGKRLIYISHSSCVVYAVIMAGFSTGLYYAGISMGYLYLMMGVIIGGAVLPAALTLLWSHQSWAAATFSPPLALVCSLVAWLVTAKKEGGSLSVTSTGANNPMLAGNVVALLAPMIFIPVLSFALKTPKYDWVSMKLIRRGDDSELAAAAHVDLELVPGESRQSDHEMREEQHKLKRASRIARGLTVVLTLALLILWPMPMYGTGYIFSKKFFTGWVSVGILWLFCSAACVGIYPLWEGRKTSAHTFKSIFLDVTGKKKPVVHGRATGVEEEEESEGARTPTEKVAAKQ
;
A
#
# COMPACT_ATOMS: atom_id res chain seq x y z
N MET A 1 -21.39 -27.63 -1.44
CA MET A 1 -21.01 -26.56 -0.50
C MET A 1 -22.29 -25.85 -0.12
N ALA A 2 -22.56 -25.71 1.18
CA ALA A 2 -23.73 -24.96 1.62
C ALA A 2 -23.47 -23.45 1.51
N ASP A 3 -24.50 -22.63 1.35
CA ASP A 3 -24.36 -21.17 1.25
C ASP A 3 -23.69 -20.56 2.51
N ALA A 4 -23.85 -21.22 3.65
CA ALA A 4 -23.17 -20.88 4.90
C ALA A 4 -21.65 -21.04 4.81
N ASP A 5 -21.15 -22.10 4.15
CA ASP A 5 -19.72 -22.36 3.99
C ASP A 5 -19.07 -21.33 3.04
N VAL A 6 -19.81 -20.94 1.99
CA VAL A 6 -19.39 -19.86 1.08
C VAL A 6 -19.28 -18.54 1.85
N SER A 7 -20.30 -18.22 2.64
CA SER A 7 -20.36 -16.98 3.44
C SER A 7 -19.29 -16.94 4.55
N ALA A 8 -18.90 -18.10 5.07
CA ALA A 8 -17.82 -18.26 6.03
C ALA A 8 -16.41 -18.17 5.39
N GLY A 9 -16.32 -18.08 4.06
CA GLY A 9 -15.04 -17.97 3.35
C GLY A 9 -14.31 -19.31 3.18
N LEU A 10 -15.01 -20.44 3.32
CA LEU A 10 -14.40 -21.79 3.23
C LEU A 10 -14.18 -22.26 1.79
N VAL A 11 -14.47 -21.42 0.78
CA VAL A 11 -14.32 -21.77 -0.64
C VAL A 11 -12.88 -22.19 -0.98
N LEU A 12 -11.89 -21.47 -0.49
CA LEU A 12 -10.47 -21.75 -0.73
C LEU A 12 -10.03 -23.11 -0.13
N PRO A 13 -10.20 -23.38 1.18
CA PRO A 13 -9.78 -24.65 1.76
C PRO A 13 -10.53 -25.85 1.17
N GLU A 14 -11.83 -25.72 0.88
CA GLU A 14 -12.62 -26.78 0.25
C GLU A 14 -12.12 -27.10 -1.16
N ALA A 15 -11.80 -26.08 -1.97
CA ALA A 15 -11.22 -26.29 -3.29
C ALA A 15 -9.82 -26.94 -3.22
N ALA A 16 -9.00 -26.54 -2.25
CA ALA A 16 -7.67 -27.10 -2.06
C ALA A 16 -7.72 -28.57 -1.62
N VAL A 17 -8.64 -28.93 -0.73
CA VAL A 17 -8.88 -30.32 -0.32
C VAL A 17 -9.38 -31.15 -1.50
N ALA A 18 -10.32 -30.61 -2.29
CA ALA A 18 -10.85 -31.31 -3.46
C ALA A 18 -9.79 -31.59 -4.54
N LEU A 19 -8.82 -30.69 -4.71
CA LEU A 19 -7.79 -30.80 -5.75
C LEU A 19 -6.51 -31.52 -5.30
N LEU A 20 -6.04 -31.29 -4.06
CA LEU A 20 -4.76 -31.79 -3.54
C LEU A 20 -4.89 -32.68 -2.30
N GLY A 21 -6.11 -33.02 -1.89
CA GLY A 21 -6.38 -33.86 -0.72
C GLY A 21 -5.86 -33.25 0.58
N LYS A 22 -5.34 -34.11 1.48
CA LYS A 22 -4.83 -33.69 2.79
C LYS A 22 -3.64 -32.71 2.69
N GLY A 23 -2.82 -32.84 1.65
CA GLY A 23 -1.71 -31.91 1.39
C GLY A 23 -2.20 -30.50 1.05
N GLY A 24 -3.31 -30.40 0.30
CA GLY A 24 -3.98 -29.13 0.01
C GLY A 24 -4.48 -28.44 1.27
N ALA A 25 -5.11 -29.20 2.18
CA ALA A 25 -5.57 -28.67 3.46
C ALA A 25 -4.42 -28.05 4.29
N ALA A 26 -3.30 -28.77 4.41
CA ALA A 26 -2.13 -28.29 5.12
C ALA A 26 -1.50 -27.04 4.45
N ALA A 27 -1.43 -27.03 3.12
CA ALA A 27 -0.93 -25.89 2.37
C ALA A 27 -1.82 -24.65 2.55
N THR A 28 -3.15 -24.80 2.52
CA THR A 28 -4.07 -23.69 2.77
C THR A 28 -3.96 -23.14 4.17
N LEU A 29 -3.81 -24.01 5.18
CA LEU A 29 -3.61 -23.57 6.57
C LEU A 29 -2.34 -22.74 6.71
N LEU A 30 -1.21 -23.21 6.15
CA LEU A 30 0.06 -22.49 6.16
C LEU A 30 -0.04 -21.15 5.40
N LEU A 31 -0.67 -21.15 4.22
CA LEU A 31 -0.86 -19.95 3.42
C LEU A 31 -1.66 -18.89 4.18
N ILE A 32 -2.80 -19.27 4.77
CA ILE A 32 -3.63 -18.35 5.55
C ILE A 32 -2.87 -17.84 6.77
N PHE A 33 -2.18 -18.71 7.51
CA PHE A 33 -1.40 -18.32 8.69
C PHE A 33 -0.32 -17.30 8.33
N MET A 34 0.47 -17.55 7.29
CA MET A 34 1.50 -16.64 6.82
C MET A 34 0.92 -15.32 6.30
N ALA A 35 -0.18 -15.37 5.54
CA ALA A 35 -0.83 -14.19 4.99
C ALA A 35 -1.37 -13.27 6.11
N VAL A 36 -2.09 -13.84 7.09
CA VAL A 36 -2.65 -13.09 8.22
C VAL A 36 -1.54 -12.52 9.11
N THR A 37 -0.51 -13.32 9.42
CA THR A 37 0.61 -12.84 10.27
C THR A 37 1.38 -11.69 9.61
N SER A 38 1.60 -11.79 8.28
CA SER A 38 2.25 -10.74 7.51
C SER A 38 1.41 -9.45 7.48
N ALA A 39 0.12 -9.55 7.14
CA ALA A 39 -0.79 -8.41 7.11
C ALA A 39 -0.93 -7.75 8.49
N MET A 40 -1.12 -8.55 9.55
CA MET A 40 -1.18 -8.07 10.93
C MET A 40 0.10 -7.31 11.31
N SER A 41 1.28 -7.85 10.96
CA SER A 41 2.55 -7.19 11.27
C SER A 41 2.66 -5.83 10.57
N ALA A 42 2.29 -5.75 9.28
CA ALA A 42 2.31 -4.50 8.52
C ALA A 42 1.33 -3.46 9.10
N GLU A 43 0.11 -3.87 9.46
CA GLU A 43 -0.90 -2.99 10.04
C GLU A 43 -0.51 -2.48 11.44
N LEU A 44 0.04 -3.34 12.30
CA LEU A 44 0.55 -2.94 13.61
C LEU A 44 1.61 -1.86 13.50
N ILE A 45 2.56 -2.02 12.57
CA ILE A 45 3.61 -1.03 12.32
C ILE A 45 3.01 0.28 11.79
N ALA A 46 2.08 0.20 10.84
CA ALA A 46 1.44 1.38 10.27
C ALA A 46 0.65 2.18 11.31
N VAL A 47 -0.17 1.52 12.13
CA VAL A 47 -0.95 2.20 13.18
C VAL A 47 -0.04 2.76 14.27
N SER A 48 1.02 2.04 14.62
CA SER A 48 2.01 2.49 15.58
C SER A 48 2.76 3.73 15.12
N SER A 49 3.17 3.80 13.85
CA SER A 49 3.86 4.97 13.31
C SER A 49 2.93 6.18 13.23
N ILE A 50 1.69 6.01 12.76
CA ILE A 50 0.67 7.07 12.76
C ILE A 50 0.46 7.60 14.17
N PHE A 51 0.24 6.71 15.16
CA PHE A 51 0.03 7.15 16.53
C PHE A 51 1.26 7.86 17.11
N THR A 52 2.46 7.38 16.82
CA THR A 52 3.70 7.92 17.39
C THR A 52 4.08 9.26 16.78
N TYR A 53 4.09 9.36 15.46
CA TYR A 53 4.60 10.54 14.74
C TYR A 53 3.48 11.55 14.48
N ASP A 54 2.34 11.10 13.96
CA ASP A 54 1.26 12.00 13.54
C ASP A 54 0.42 12.48 14.72
N ILE A 55 0.28 11.68 15.79
CA ILE A 55 -0.52 12.04 16.98
C ILE A 55 0.38 12.46 18.15
N TYR A 56 1.20 11.54 18.65
CA TYR A 56 1.93 11.75 19.90
C TYR A 56 3.01 12.82 19.75
N GLN A 57 3.91 12.70 18.78
CA GLN A 57 4.94 13.72 18.57
C GLN A 57 4.32 15.04 18.12
N THR A 58 3.41 15.03 17.15
CA THR A 58 2.88 16.30 16.62
C THR A 58 2.03 17.09 17.62
N TYR A 59 1.19 16.43 18.43
CA TYR A 59 0.20 17.12 19.27
C TYR A 59 0.37 16.93 20.79
N ILE A 60 0.97 15.83 21.24
CA ILE A 60 1.07 15.51 22.68
C ILE A 60 2.42 15.97 23.24
N ASN A 61 3.52 15.61 22.57
CA ASN A 61 4.87 15.99 22.98
C ASN A 61 5.82 16.18 21.76
N PRO A 62 5.85 17.39 21.18
CA PRO A 62 6.72 17.73 20.04
C PRO A 62 8.22 17.60 20.30
N GLY A 63 8.65 17.69 21.57
CA GLY A 63 10.04 17.56 21.98
C GLY A 63 10.42 16.17 22.48
N ALA A 64 9.62 15.14 22.22
CA ALA A 64 9.89 13.80 22.72
C ALA A 64 11.20 13.23 22.13
N SER A 65 12.03 12.63 22.99
CA SER A 65 13.28 11.97 22.58
C SER A 65 13.00 10.65 21.85
N GLY A 66 13.92 10.18 20.99
CA GLY A 66 13.71 8.97 20.20
C GLY A 66 13.47 7.72 21.06
N LYS A 67 14.14 7.59 22.21
CA LYS A 67 13.82 6.56 23.22
C LYS A 67 12.35 6.57 23.66
N ARG A 68 11.76 7.75 23.83
CA ARG A 68 10.34 7.88 24.20
C ARG A 68 9.42 7.55 23.03
N LEU A 69 9.78 7.96 21.81
CA LEU A 69 9.03 7.60 20.60
C LEU A 69 9.00 6.08 20.40
N ILE A 70 10.13 5.40 20.56
CA ILE A 70 10.21 3.93 20.46
C ILE A 70 9.28 3.29 21.50
N TYR A 71 9.31 3.76 22.75
CA TYR A 71 8.44 3.23 23.81
C TYR A 71 6.95 3.42 23.49
N ILE A 72 6.57 4.60 22.99
CA ILE A 72 5.19 4.91 22.61
C ILE A 72 4.76 4.06 21.41
N SER A 73 5.64 3.87 20.43
CA SER A 73 5.41 3.00 19.28
C SER A 73 5.12 1.56 19.69
N HIS A 74 5.97 0.96 20.56
CA HIS A 74 5.74 -0.40 21.05
C HIS A 74 4.47 -0.50 21.90
N SER A 75 4.20 0.50 22.75
CA SER A 75 2.98 0.56 23.56
C SER A 75 1.73 0.63 22.67
N SER A 76 1.77 1.43 21.61
CA SER A 76 0.70 1.54 20.63
C SER A 76 0.46 0.22 19.89
N CYS A 77 1.51 -0.52 19.53
CA CYS A 77 1.37 -1.84 18.92
C CYS A 77 0.60 -2.80 19.84
N VAL A 78 0.96 -2.87 21.12
CA VAL A 78 0.31 -3.77 22.08
C VAL A 78 -1.16 -3.40 22.27
N VAL A 79 -1.45 -2.11 22.50
CA VAL A 79 -2.83 -1.63 22.68
C VAL A 79 -3.67 -1.92 21.45
N TYR A 80 -3.15 -1.63 20.25
CA TYR A 80 -3.88 -1.86 19.01
C TYR A 80 -4.08 -3.36 18.73
N ALA A 81 -3.11 -4.22 19.07
CA ALA A 81 -3.26 -5.67 18.96
C ALA A 81 -4.40 -6.20 19.85
N VAL A 82 -4.52 -5.71 21.09
CA VAL A 82 -5.63 -6.08 21.99
C VAL A 82 -6.98 -5.58 21.44
N ILE A 83 -7.03 -4.34 20.93
CA ILE A 83 -8.26 -3.79 20.33
C ILE A 83 -8.67 -4.59 19.11
N MET A 84 -7.75 -4.91 18.20
CA MET A 84 -8.03 -5.74 17.02
C MET A 84 -8.53 -7.13 17.41
N ALA A 85 -7.87 -7.80 18.36
CA ALA A 85 -8.28 -9.12 18.83
C ALA A 85 -9.68 -9.09 19.45
N GLY A 86 -9.97 -8.08 20.27
CA GLY A 86 -11.28 -7.87 20.87
C GLY A 86 -12.36 -7.59 19.82
N PHE A 87 -12.09 -6.69 18.88
CA PHE A 87 -13.03 -6.33 17.82
C PHE A 87 -13.31 -7.50 16.87
N SER A 88 -12.28 -8.24 16.47
CA SER A 88 -12.42 -9.44 15.63
C SER A 88 -13.25 -10.52 16.32
N THR A 89 -12.99 -10.77 17.62
CA THR A 89 -13.78 -11.72 18.42
C THR A 89 -15.24 -11.27 18.53
N GLY A 90 -15.48 -9.98 18.75
CA GLY A 90 -16.83 -9.40 18.80
C GLY A 90 -17.60 -9.58 17.50
N LEU A 91 -16.96 -9.35 16.35
CA LEU A 91 -17.57 -9.56 15.03
C LEU A 91 -17.92 -11.02 14.76
N TYR A 92 -17.06 -11.95 15.19
CA TYR A 92 -17.30 -13.38 15.08
C TYR A 92 -18.56 -13.80 15.85
N TYR A 93 -18.67 -13.40 17.13
CA TYR A 93 -19.85 -13.73 17.94
C TYR A 93 -21.11 -12.96 17.54
N ALA A 94 -20.97 -11.80 16.89
CA ALA A 94 -22.08 -11.07 16.28
C ALA A 94 -22.62 -11.75 15.01
N GLY A 95 -22.00 -12.84 14.55
CA GLY A 95 -22.45 -13.59 13.36
C GLY A 95 -22.17 -12.85 12.05
N ILE A 96 -21.18 -11.97 12.03
CA ILE A 96 -20.83 -11.20 10.83
C ILE A 96 -20.01 -12.09 9.88
N SER A 97 -20.50 -12.24 8.64
CA SER A 97 -19.81 -13.00 7.60
C SER A 97 -18.63 -12.24 7.00
N MET A 98 -17.69 -12.95 6.37
CA MET A 98 -16.57 -12.30 5.68
C MET A 98 -17.05 -11.39 4.54
N GLY A 99 -18.06 -11.84 3.79
CA GLY A 99 -18.69 -11.03 2.74
C GLY A 99 -19.29 -9.73 3.27
N TYR A 100 -19.95 -9.78 4.44
CA TYR A 100 -20.45 -8.59 5.11
C TYR A 100 -19.31 -7.62 5.43
N LEU A 101 -18.21 -8.10 6.02
CA LEU A 101 -17.07 -7.25 6.38
C LEU A 101 -16.45 -6.57 5.16
N TYR A 102 -16.25 -7.31 4.06
CA TYR A 102 -15.69 -6.74 2.83
C TYR A 102 -16.58 -5.64 2.24
N LEU A 103 -17.90 -5.83 2.25
CA LEU A 103 -18.81 -4.81 1.73
C LEU A 103 -18.95 -3.62 2.68
N MET A 104 -19.01 -3.86 3.99
CA MET A 104 -19.07 -2.83 5.02
C MET A 104 -17.82 -1.94 5.01
N MET A 105 -16.63 -2.54 4.78
CA MET A 105 -15.38 -1.81 4.65
C MET A 105 -15.52 -0.70 3.61
N GLY A 106 -16.02 -0.99 2.42
CA GLY A 106 -16.19 0.01 1.36
C GLY A 106 -17.22 1.10 1.70
N VAL A 107 -18.28 0.79 2.46
CA VAL A 107 -19.22 1.82 2.97
C VAL A 107 -18.50 2.81 3.89
N ILE A 108 -17.65 2.30 4.80
CA ILE A 108 -17.01 3.11 5.84
C ILE A 108 -15.82 3.89 5.30
N ILE A 109 -14.93 3.25 4.53
CA ILE A 109 -13.65 3.88 4.13
C ILE A 109 -13.66 4.39 2.70
N GLY A 110 -14.61 3.98 1.86
CA GLY A 110 -14.63 4.29 0.43
C GLY A 110 -14.60 5.78 0.11
N GLY A 111 -15.16 6.61 0.99
CA GLY A 111 -15.17 8.07 0.86
C GLY A 111 -13.79 8.73 0.89
N ALA A 112 -12.76 8.06 1.41
CA ALA A 112 -11.40 8.60 1.47
C ALA A 112 -10.60 8.36 0.17
N VAL A 113 -11.03 7.42 -0.68
CA VAL A 113 -10.28 6.99 -1.87
C VAL A 113 -10.08 8.13 -2.87
N LEU A 114 -11.17 8.84 -3.22
CA LEU A 114 -11.09 9.91 -4.21
C LEU A 114 -10.31 11.14 -3.70
N PRO A 115 -10.54 11.66 -2.47
CA PRO A 115 -9.71 12.71 -1.90
C PRO A 115 -8.23 12.35 -1.87
N ALA A 116 -7.87 11.11 -1.49
CA ALA A 116 -6.47 10.66 -1.45
C ALA A 116 -5.85 10.50 -2.84
N ALA A 117 -6.61 10.07 -3.84
CA ALA A 117 -6.12 10.03 -5.22
C ALA A 117 -5.90 11.45 -5.77
N LEU A 118 -6.85 12.35 -5.53
CA LEU A 118 -6.79 13.71 -6.07
C LEU A 118 -5.71 14.57 -5.39
N THR A 119 -5.29 14.29 -4.15
CA THR A 119 -4.14 15.00 -3.54
C THR A 119 -2.84 14.78 -4.32
N LEU A 120 -2.70 13.63 -4.99
CA LEU A 120 -1.53 13.32 -5.84
C LEU A 120 -1.74 13.76 -7.30
N LEU A 121 -2.98 13.73 -7.79
CA LEU A 121 -3.27 13.94 -9.20
C LEU A 121 -3.67 15.38 -9.55
N TRP A 122 -4.20 16.14 -8.59
CA TRP A 122 -4.82 17.45 -8.81
C TRP A 122 -4.29 18.53 -7.87
N SER A 123 -3.59 19.52 -8.43
CA SER A 123 -2.97 20.61 -7.67
C SER A 123 -3.94 21.67 -7.14
N HIS A 124 -5.23 21.61 -7.51
CA HIS A 124 -6.25 22.58 -7.06
C HIS A 124 -7.18 22.01 -5.99
N GLN A 125 -6.94 20.80 -5.51
CA GLN A 125 -7.69 20.30 -4.35
C GLN A 125 -7.36 21.16 -3.13
N SER A 126 -8.40 21.74 -2.53
CA SER A 126 -8.24 22.49 -1.29
C SER A 126 -7.90 21.57 -0.11
N TRP A 127 -7.19 22.10 0.88
CA TRP A 127 -6.95 21.39 2.15
C TRP A 127 -8.29 20.99 2.80
N ALA A 128 -9.28 21.87 2.74
CA ALA A 128 -10.61 21.63 3.29
C ALA A 128 -11.33 20.50 2.54
N ALA A 129 -11.24 20.43 1.22
CA ALA A 129 -11.77 19.30 0.47
C ALA A 129 -11.06 17.99 0.83
N ALA A 130 -9.73 18.00 1.03
CA ALA A 130 -8.99 16.82 1.46
C ALA A 130 -9.41 16.33 2.85
N THR A 131 -9.66 17.25 3.79
CA THR A 131 -9.98 16.93 5.19
C THR A 131 -11.45 16.62 5.42
N PHE A 132 -12.37 17.41 4.85
CA PHE A 132 -13.81 17.31 5.16
C PHE A 132 -14.59 16.40 4.21
N SER A 133 -14.08 16.14 3.00
CA SER A 133 -14.78 15.24 2.06
C SER A 133 -14.92 13.80 2.61
N PRO A 134 -13.88 13.15 3.18
CA PRO A 134 -14.04 11.79 3.69
C PRO A 134 -15.08 11.65 4.82
N PRO A 135 -15.09 12.49 5.88
CA PRO A 135 -16.12 12.42 6.92
C PRO A 135 -17.53 12.71 6.40
N LEU A 136 -17.70 13.68 5.49
CA LEU A 136 -19.01 13.96 4.88
C LEU A 136 -19.50 12.78 4.03
N ALA A 137 -18.60 12.18 3.24
CA ALA A 137 -18.91 11.00 2.45
C ALA A 137 -19.30 9.80 3.33
N LEU A 138 -18.61 9.61 4.46
CA LEU A 138 -18.96 8.58 5.45
C LEU A 138 -20.35 8.79 6.02
N VAL A 139 -20.73 10.03 6.38
CA VAL A 139 -22.08 10.31 6.88
C VAL A 139 -23.12 9.98 5.80
N CYS A 140 -22.90 10.41 4.56
CA CYS A 140 -23.81 10.12 3.46
C CYS A 140 -23.91 8.61 3.16
N SER A 141 -22.79 7.89 3.18
CA SER A 141 -22.77 6.44 2.91
C SER A 141 -23.45 5.64 4.01
N LEU A 142 -23.25 6.00 5.29
CA LEU A 142 -23.94 5.38 6.42
C LEU A 142 -25.45 5.64 6.36
N VAL A 143 -25.87 6.86 6.03
CA VAL A 143 -27.29 7.18 5.86
C VAL A 143 -27.89 6.36 4.72
N ALA A 144 -27.24 6.34 3.55
CA ALA A 144 -27.71 5.57 2.40
C ALA A 144 -27.81 4.06 2.72
N TRP A 145 -26.80 3.51 3.38
CA TRP A 145 -26.77 2.11 3.79
C TRP A 145 -27.88 1.76 4.78
N LEU A 146 -27.97 2.47 5.91
CA LEU A 146 -28.89 2.15 6.99
C LEU A 146 -30.35 2.48 6.64
N VAL A 147 -30.60 3.56 5.90
CA VAL A 147 -31.96 3.89 5.42
C VAL A 147 -32.45 2.83 4.43
N THR A 148 -31.61 2.40 3.50
CA THR A 148 -31.97 1.35 2.54
C THR A 148 -32.20 0.02 3.25
N ALA A 149 -31.34 -0.35 4.21
CA ALA A 149 -31.52 -1.53 5.04
C ALA A 149 -32.86 -1.50 5.80
N LYS A 150 -33.20 -0.36 6.41
CA LYS A 150 -34.46 -0.20 7.15
C LYS A 150 -35.68 -0.24 6.24
N LYS A 151 -35.60 0.36 5.05
CA LYS A 151 -36.70 0.43 4.09
C LYS A 151 -37.00 -0.93 3.45
N GLU A 152 -35.98 -1.68 3.07
CA GLU A 152 -36.15 -2.98 2.41
C GLU A 152 -36.30 -4.13 3.42
N GLY A 153 -35.56 -4.10 4.53
CA GLY A 153 -35.53 -5.16 5.53
C GLY A 153 -36.47 -4.97 6.73
N GLY A 154 -37.15 -3.83 6.84
CA GLY A 154 -38.11 -3.50 7.93
C GLY A 154 -37.50 -3.32 9.33
N SER A 155 -36.32 -3.88 9.59
CA SER A 155 -35.55 -3.78 10.84
C SER A 155 -34.07 -3.55 10.53
N LEU A 156 -33.28 -3.12 11.53
CA LEU A 156 -31.82 -3.03 11.42
C LEU A 156 -31.20 -4.23 12.12
N SER A 157 -31.15 -5.34 11.41
CA SER A 157 -30.51 -6.61 11.79
C SER A 157 -29.35 -6.94 10.85
N VAL A 158 -28.47 -7.86 11.26
CA VAL A 158 -27.32 -8.31 10.45
C VAL A 158 -27.74 -8.77 9.05
N THR A 159 -28.90 -9.42 8.93
CA THR A 159 -29.44 -9.87 7.64
C THR A 159 -29.87 -8.71 6.76
N SER A 160 -30.54 -7.71 7.33
CA SER A 160 -30.98 -6.52 6.59
C SER A 160 -29.83 -5.61 6.17
N THR A 161 -28.85 -5.35 7.06
CA THR A 161 -27.72 -4.48 6.76
C THR A 161 -26.71 -5.18 5.86
N GLY A 162 -26.63 -6.51 5.94
CA GLY A 162 -25.79 -7.37 5.11
C GLY A 162 -26.34 -7.70 3.73
N ALA A 163 -27.56 -7.27 3.42
CA ALA A 163 -28.15 -7.51 2.12
C ALA A 163 -27.43 -6.72 1.02
N ASN A 164 -27.41 -7.28 -0.19
CA ASN A 164 -26.66 -6.72 -1.32
C ASN A 164 -27.10 -5.30 -1.69
N ASN A 165 -28.40 -5.01 -1.68
CA ASN A 165 -28.93 -3.70 -2.05
C ASN A 165 -28.52 -2.57 -1.08
N PRO A 166 -28.73 -2.70 0.25
CA PRO A 166 -28.22 -1.73 1.22
C PRO A 166 -26.71 -1.53 1.12
N MET A 167 -25.94 -2.61 1.03
CA MET A 167 -24.49 -2.54 0.90
C MET A 167 -24.07 -1.82 -0.39
N LEU A 168 -24.74 -2.11 -1.51
CA LEU A 168 -24.52 -1.43 -2.78
C LEU A 168 -24.81 0.07 -2.68
N ALA A 169 -25.94 0.44 -2.08
CA ALA A 169 -26.32 1.85 -1.89
C ALA A 169 -25.26 2.61 -1.08
N GLY A 170 -24.81 2.04 0.04
CA GLY A 170 -23.75 2.63 0.86
C GLY A 170 -22.42 2.78 0.10
N ASN A 171 -21.98 1.73 -0.60
CA ASN A 171 -20.73 1.71 -1.34
C ASN A 171 -20.73 2.71 -2.52
N VAL A 172 -21.83 2.77 -3.27
CA VAL A 172 -21.99 3.73 -4.36
C VAL A 172 -21.95 5.15 -3.81
N VAL A 173 -22.69 5.45 -2.74
CA VAL A 173 -22.66 6.79 -2.14
C VAL A 173 -21.28 7.13 -1.58
N ALA A 174 -20.58 6.18 -0.95
CA ALA A 174 -19.21 6.39 -0.47
C ALA A 174 -18.25 6.80 -1.60
N LEU A 175 -18.35 6.17 -2.78
CA LEU A 175 -17.49 6.49 -3.92
C LEU A 175 -17.90 7.78 -4.65
N LEU A 176 -19.20 8.04 -4.79
CA LEU A 176 -19.70 9.16 -5.58
C LEU A 176 -19.80 10.48 -4.80
N ALA A 177 -20.08 10.45 -3.49
CA ALA A 177 -20.24 11.67 -2.70
C ALA A 177 -19.00 12.59 -2.72
N PRO A 178 -17.76 12.07 -2.64
CA PRO A 178 -16.57 12.91 -2.79
C PRO A 178 -16.48 13.63 -4.14
N MET A 179 -17.04 13.10 -5.23
CA MET A 179 -17.05 13.80 -6.52
C MET A 179 -17.85 15.11 -6.48
N ILE A 180 -18.77 15.24 -5.53
CA ILE A 180 -19.56 16.47 -5.32
C ILE A 180 -18.85 17.35 -4.29
N PHE A 181 -18.47 16.79 -3.14
CA PHE A 181 -17.88 17.57 -2.05
C PHE A 181 -16.53 18.19 -2.43
N ILE A 182 -15.69 17.50 -3.19
CA ILE A 182 -14.34 18.01 -3.51
C ILE A 182 -14.42 19.28 -4.39
N PRO A 183 -15.15 19.30 -5.53
CA PRO A 183 -15.34 20.55 -6.29
C PRO A 183 -16.02 21.64 -5.48
N VAL A 184 -17.11 21.32 -4.76
CA VAL A 184 -17.86 22.32 -3.97
C VAL A 184 -16.96 22.99 -2.94
N LEU A 185 -16.24 22.22 -2.13
CA LEU A 185 -15.35 22.75 -1.11
C LEU A 185 -14.14 23.49 -1.73
N SER A 186 -13.59 22.97 -2.82
CA SER A 186 -12.41 23.59 -3.46
C SER A 186 -12.74 24.90 -4.18
N PHE A 187 -13.93 25.02 -4.80
CA PHE A 187 -14.36 26.27 -5.42
C PHE A 187 -14.89 27.29 -4.40
N ALA A 188 -15.57 26.84 -3.35
CA ALA A 188 -16.08 27.72 -2.30
C ALA A 188 -14.96 28.37 -1.46
N LEU A 189 -13.91 27.60 -1.14
CA LEU A 189 -12.84 28.03 -0.23
C LEU A 189 -11.58 28.56 -0.93
N LYS A 190 -11.66 28.82 -2.25
CA LYS A 190 -10.62 29.41 -3.13
C LYS A 190 -9.19 29.28 -2.57
N THR A 191 -8.69 28.06 -2.53
CA THR A 191 -7.40 27.75 -1.90
C THR A 191 -6.27 27.94 -2.92
N PRO A 192 -5.10 28.49 -2.54
CA PRO A 192 -3.95 28.55 -3.43
C PRO A 192 -3.53 27.15 -3.90
N LYS A 193 -2.96 27.08 -5.10
CA LYS A 193 -2.46 25.81 -5.66
C LYS A 193 -1.43 25.21 -4.72
N TYR A 194 -1.52 23.89 -4.49
CA TYR A 194 -0.55 23.21 -3.63
C TYR A 194 0.86 23.31 -4.20
N ASP A 195 1.80 23.78 -3.38
CA ASP A 195 3.20 23.90 -3.75
C ASP A 195 3.95 22.60 -3.46
N TRP A 196 4.33 21.90 -4.52
CA TRP A 196 5.12 20.66 -4.46
C TRP A 196 6.54 20.87 -3.95
N VAL A 197 7.03 22.13 -3.84
CA VAL A 197 8.32 22.44 -3.23
C VAL A 197 8.26 22.21 -1.72
N SER A 198 7.14 22.52 -1.07
CA SER A 198 6.96 22.27 0.37
C SER A 198 7.15 20.78 0.71
N MET A 199 6.68 19.88 -0.14
CA MET A 199 6.84 18.43 0.03
C MET A 199 8.30 17.98 -0.07
N LYS A 200 9.14 18.68 -0.84
CA LYS A 200 10.58 18.45 -0.90
C LYS A 200 11.31 18.95 0.34
N LEU A 201 10.71 19.90 1.06
CA LEU A 201 11.25 20.50 2.27
C LEU A 201 10.83 19.74 3.54
N ILE A 202 9.92 18.76 3.44
CA ILE A 202 9.59 17.85 4.54
C ILE A 202 10.84 17.00 4.83
N ARG A 203 11.62 17.44 5.82
CA ARG A 203 12.75 16.68 6.35
C ARG A 203 12.15 15.44 7.01
N ARG A 204 12.62 14.24 6.63
CA ARG A 204 12.40 13.05 7.46
C ARG A 204 12.90 13.42 8.86
N GLY A 205 12.05 13.17 9.86
CA GLY A 205 12.46 13.27 11.26
C GLY A 205 13.75 12.47 11.45
N ASP A 206 14.57 12.88 12.41
CA ASP A 206 15.83 12.22 12.69
C ASP A 206 15.58 10.80 13.25
N ASP A 207 15.26 9.87 12.35
CA ASP A 207 15.00 8.46 12.62
C ASP A 207 16.31 7.69 12.80
N SER A 208 17.43 8.38 12.98
CA SER A 208 18.74 7.77 13.18
C SER A 208 18.77 6.87 14.42
N GLU A 209 18.03 7.22 15.47
CA GLU A 209 17.83 6.35 16.65
C GLU A 209 16.92 5.14 16.35
N LEU A 210 15.95 5.27 15.44
CA LEU A 210 15.02 4.19 15.08
C LEU A 210 15.67 3.19 14.11
N ALA A 211 16.42 3.69 13.13
CA ALA A 211 17.21 2.91 12.18
C ALA A 211 18.34 2.14 12.90
N ALA A 212 18.99 2.77 13.89
CA ALA A 212 19.96 2.12 14.75
C ALA A 212 19.34 1.01 15.63
N ALA A 213 18.13 1.23 16.16
CA ALA A 213 17.40 0.21 16.93
C ALA A 213 16.88 -0.96 16.06
N ALA A 214 16.67 -0.74 14.76
CA ALA A 214 16.19 -1.75 13.81
C ALA A 214 17.31 -2.45 13.01
N HIS A 215 18.60 -2.16 13.28
CA HIS A 215 19.75 -2.66 12.51
C HIS A 215 19.65 -2.41 10.99
N VAL A 216 19.06 -1.28 10.59
CA VAL A 216 19.02 -0.85 9.18
C VAL A 216 20.15 0.14 8.97
N ASP A 217 21.02 -0.13 7.99
CA ASP A 217 22.17 0.70 7.69
C ASP A 217 21.76 2.16 7.44
N LEU A 218 22.31 3.07 8.24
CA LEU A 218 22.12 4.52 8.14
C LEU A 218 22.63 5.09 6.81
N GLU A 219 23.46 4.35 6.08
CA GLU A 219 24.01 4.73 4.77
C GLU A 219 23.02 4.53 3.61
N LEU A 220 21.87 3.88 3.84
CA LEU A 220 20.76 3.73 2.88
C LEU A 220 19.75 4.90 2.92
N VAL A 221 20.04 5.96 3.67
CA VAL A 221 19.22 7.18 3.74
C VAL A 221 19.44 8.01 2.46
N PRO A 222 18.48 8.05 1.51
CA PRO A 222 18.61 8.89 0.31
C PRO A 222 18.32 10.33 0.74
N GLY A 223 19.35 11.16 0.84
CA GLY A 223 19.15 12.56 1.25
C GLY A 223 20.39 13.44 1.35
N GLU A 224 21.60 12.86 1.38
CA GLU A 224 22.85 13.64 1.47
C GLU A 224 23.66 13.70 0.17
N SER A 225 23.12 13.25 -0.96
CA SER A 225 23.69 13.62 -2.24
C SER A 225 23.22 15.02 -2.62
N ARG A 226 24.15 15.97 -2.64
CA ARG A 226 23.98 17.28 -3.25
C ARG A 226 23.84 17.06 -4.76
N GLN A 227 22.67 16.58 -5.20
CA GLN A 227 22.38 16.31 -6.60
C GLN A 227 22.61 17.58 -7.40
N SER A 228 23.35 17.46 -8.50
CA SER A 228 23.56 18.58 -9.40
C SER A 228 22.22 19.06 -9.98
N ASP A 229 22.12 20.35 -10.32
CA ASP A 229 20.92 20.91 -10.96
C ASP A 229 20.51 20.15 -12.24
N HIS A 230 21.45 19.46 -12.87
CA HIS A 230 21.22 18.62 -14.03
C HIS A 230 20.51 17.31 -13.67
N GLU A 231 21.01 16.56 -12.68
CA GLU A 231 20.41 15.30 -12.20
C GLU A 231 18.98 15.54 -11.68
N MET A 232 18.78 16.64 -10.93
CA MET A 232 17.47 17.06 -10.43
C MET A 232 16.45 17.30 -11.57
N ARG A 233 16.90 17.85 -12.72
CA ARG A 233 16.04 18.10 -13.88
C ARG A 233 15.69 16.80 -14.60
N GLU A 234 16.66 15.90 -14.74
CA GLU A 234 16.42 14.57 -15.34
C GLU A 234 15.45 13.74 -14.51
N GLU A 235 15.62 13.70 -13.19
CA GLU A 235 14.69 13.05 -12.29
C GLU A 235 13.28 13.64 -12.41
N GLN A 236 13.15 14.97 -12.43
CA GLN A 236 11.85 15.61 -12.65
C GLN A 236 11.22 15.24 -13.99
N HIS A 237 12.01 15.09 -15.05
CA HIS A 237 11.49 14.69 -16.36
C HIS A 237 10.98 13.24 -16.34
N LYS A 238 11.75 12.33 -15.72
CA LYS A 238 11.35 10.92 -15.50
C LYS A 238 10.06 10.83 -14.67
N LEU A 239 9.98 11.57 -13.56
CA LEU A 239 8.79 11.62 -12.70
C LEU A 239 7.56 12.18 -13.42
N LYS A 240 7.70 13.25 -14.21
CA LYS A 240 6.58 13.81 -15.00
C LYS A 240 6.10 12.85 -16.09
N ARG A 241 6.99 12.07 -16.69
CA ARG A 241 6.62 11.03 -17.66
C ARG A 241 5.90 9.88 -16.96
N ALA A 242 6.46 9.37 -15.87
CA ALA A 242 5.86 8.31 -15.07
C ALA A 242 4.48 8.72 -14.54
N SER A 243 4.33 9.94 -14.02
CA SER A 243 3.05 10.47 -13.53
C SER A 243 1.98 10.55 -14.63
N ARG A 244 2.35 10.96 -15.85
CA ARG A 244 1.42 10.96 -17.00
C ARG A 244 0.97 9.55 -17.38
N ILE A 245 1.90 8.61 -17.43
CA ILE A 245 1.59 7.19 -17.71
C ILE A 245 0.68 6.64 -16.62
N ALA A 246 1.03 6.84 -15.35
CA ALA A 246 0.24 6.40 -14.21
C ALA A 246 -1.18 6.97 -14.26
N ARG A 247 -1.33 8.28 -14.47
CA ARG A 247 -2.64 8.93 -14.63
C ARG A 247 -3.48 8.32 -15.75
N GLY A 248 -2.88 8.16 -16.93
CA GLY A 248 -3.57 7.57 -18.08
C GLY A 248 -4.00 6.13 -17.81
N LEU A 249 -3.08 5.31 -17.28
CA LEU A 249 -3.33 3.91 -16.96
C LEU A 249 -4.40 3.76 -15.87
N THR A 250 -4.35 4.57 -14.81
CA THR A 250 -5.36 4.56 -13.74
C THR A 250 -6.74 4.89 -14.29
N VAL A 251 -6.89 5.94 -15.10
CA VAL A 251 -8.20 6.29 -15.69
C VAL A 251 -8.70 5.18 -16.61
N VAL A 252 -7.85 4.68 -17.52
CA VAL A 252 -8.24 3.62 -18.47
C VAL A 252 -8.63 2.35 -17.74
N LEU A 253 -7.84 1.87 -16.77
CA LEU A 253 -8.16 0.67 -15.99
C LEU A 253 -9.40 0.86 -15.14
N THR A 254 -9.60 2.04 -14.54
CA THR A 254 -10.82 2.34 -13.77
C THR A 254 -12.05 2.26 -14.66
N LEU A 255 -12.04 2.89 -15.84
CA LEU A 255 -13.15 2.84 -16.79
C LEU A 255 -13.36 1.41 -17.32
N ALA A 256 -12.28 0.70 -17.66
CA ALA A 256 -12.37 -0.65 -18.18
C ALA A 256 -12.91 -1.64 -17.14
N LEU A 257 -12.33 -1.67 -15.94
CA LEU A 257 -12.60 -2.68 -14.91
C LEU A 257 -13.82 -2.35 -14.04
N LEU A 258 -14.19 -1.08 -13.85
CA LEU A 258 -15.36 -0.72 -13.03
C LEU A 258 -16.61 -0.43 -13.86
N ILE A 259 -16.45 0.09 -15.08
CA ILE A 259 -17.60 0.50 -15.92
C ILE A 259 -17.79 -0.46 -17.08
N LEU A 260 -16.84 -0.51 -18.01
CA LEU A 260 -17.01 -1.21 -19.29
C LEU A 260 -17.18 -2.73 -19.11
N TRP A 261 -16.51 -3.33 -18.14
CA TRP A 261 -16.62 -4.76 -17.88
C TRP A 261 -17.89 -5.10 -17.06
N PRO A 262 -18.11 -4.56 -15.85
CA PRO A 262 -19.17 -5.05 -14.98
C PRO A 262 -20.56 -4.57 -15.39
N MET A 263 -20.68 -3.33 -15.90
CA MET A 263 -21.99 -2.72 -16.18
C MET A 263 -22.75 -3.43 -17.32
N PRO A 264 -22.15 -3.76 -18.47
CA PRO A 264 -22.85 -4.52 -19.50
C PRO A 264 -23.20 -5.94 -19.04
N MET A 265 -22.32 -6.59 -18.28
CA MET A 265 -22.58 -7.94 -17.77
C MET A 265 -23.73 -7.96 -16.77
N TYR A 266 -23.78 -6.98 -15.86
CA TYR A 266 -24.88 -6.80 -14.93
C TYR A 266 -26.17 -6.42 -15.66
N GLY A 267 -26.11 -5.42 -16.55
CA GLY A 267 -27.27 -4.90 -17.28
C GLY A 267 -27.90 -5.90 -18.26
N THR A 268 -27.13 -6.84 -18.80
CA THR A 268 -27.64 -7.93 -19.64
C THR A 268 -28.08 -9.16 -18.84
N GLY A 269 -27.85 -9.18 -17.51
CA GLY A 269 -28.12 -10.35 -16.68
C GLY A 269 -27.32 -11.58 -17.10
N TYR A 270 -26.11 -11.39 -17.63
CA TYR A 270 -25.35 -12.48 -18.25
C TYR A 270 -24.91 -13.54 -17.23
N ILE A 271 -25.37 -14.77 -17.44
CA ILE A 271 -24.95 -15.93 -16.65
C ILE A 271 -23.73 -16.56 -17.34
N PHE A 272 -22.65 -16.78 -16.59
CA PHE A 272 -21.40 -17.27 -17.14
C PHE A 272 -21.58 -18.69 -17.69
N SER A 273 -21.34 -18.86 -19.00
CA SER A 273 -21.23 -20.20 -19.57
C SER A 273 -20.02 -20.93 -19.00
N LYS A 274 -20.05 -22.27 -18.98
CA LYS A 274 -18.92 -23.09 -18.51
C LYS A 274 -17.61 -22.71 -19.22
N LYS A 275 -17.63 -22.54 -20.55
CA LYS A 275 -16.45 -22.17 -21.34
C LYS A 275 -15.91 -20.79 -20.97
N PHE A 276 -16.80 -19.81 -20.80
CA PHE A 276 -16.42 -18.46 -20.40
C PHE A 276 -15.83 -18.44 -18.97
N PHE A 277 -16.47 -19.13 -18.03
CA PHE A 277 -15.97 -19.27 -16.65
C PHE A 277 -14.61 -19.98 -16.61
N THR A 278 -14.40 -21.02 -17.40
CA THR A 278 -13.08 -21.67 -17.51
C THR A 278 -12.03 -20.70 -18.01
N GLY A 279 -12.30 -19.95 -19.09
CA GLY A 279 -11.38 -18.92 -19.59
C GLY A 279 -11.07 -17.85 -18.55
N TRP A 280 -12.09 -17.38 -17.83
CA TRP A 280 -11.95 -16.42 -16.73
C TRP A 280 -10.99 -16.90 -15.64
N VAL A 281 -11.22 -18.12 -15.15
CA VAL A 281 -10.37 -18.73 -14.10
C VAL A 281 -8.95 -18.93 -14.61
N SER A 282 -8.77 -19.38 -15.86
CA SER A 282 -7.44 -19.55 -16.46
C SER A 282 -6.66 -18.24 -16.56
N VAL A 283 -7.31 -17.13 -16.97
CA VAL A 283 -6.68 -15.81 -17.00
C VAL A 283 -6.32 -15.34 -15.59
N GLY A 284 -7.21 -15.56 -14.60
CA GLY A 284 -6.93 -15.26 -13.20
C GLY A 284 -5.71 -16.01 -12.67
N ILE A 285 -5.60 -17.32 -12.97
CA ILE A 285 -4.43 -18.13 -12.58
C ILE A 285 -3.15 -17.61 -13.25
N LEU A 286 -3.18 -17.30 -14.55
CA LEU A 286 -2.03 -16.74 -15.27
C LEU A 286 -1.59 -15.43 -14.63
N TRP A 287 -2.53 -14.54 -14.30
CA TRP A 287 -2.25 -13.28 -13.62
C TRP A 287 -1.54 -13.52 -12.27
N LEU A 288 -2.01 -14.49 -11.48
CA LEU A 288 -1.39 -14.83 -10.20
C LEU A 288 0.06 -15.29 -10.37
N PHE A 289 0.36 -16.13 -11.36
CA PHE A 289 1.74 -16.55 -11.66
C PHE A 289 2.62 -15.39 -12.11
N CYS A 290 2.12 -14.53 -13.01
CA CYS A 290 2.85 -13.33 -13.43
C CYS A 290 3.13 -12.41 -12.23
N SER A 291 2.15 -12.22 -11.35
CA SER A 291 2.30 -11.38 -10.16
C SER A 291 3.30 -11.98 -9.18
N ALA A 292 3.27 -13.30 -8.96
CA ALA A 292 4.24 -13.98 -8.11
C ALA A 292 5.66 -13.85 -8.66
N ALA A 293 5.84 -13.94 -9.98
CA ALA A 293 7.14 -13.71 -10.62
C ALA A 293 7.60 -12.24 -10.48
N CYS A 294 6.73 -11.28 -10.75
CA CYS A 294 7.05 -9.85 -10.69
C CYS A 294 7.27 -9.33 -9.25
N VAL A 295 6.56 -9.85 -8.26
CA VAL A 295 6.66 -9.38 -6.86
C VAL A 295 7.64 -10.23 -6.05
N GLY A 296 7.69 -11.54 -6.30
CA GLY A 296 8.57 -12.46 -5.57
C GLY A 296 9.95 -12.60 -6.20
N ILE A 297 10.03 -12.93 -7.49
CA ILE A 297 11.29 -13.31 -8.14
C ILE A 297 12.07 -12.09 -8.62
N TYR A 298 11.37 -11.12 -9.23
CA TYR A 298 12.01 -9.96 -9.86
C TYR A 298 12.86 -9.13 -8.87
N PRO A 299 12.38 -8.77 -7.66
CA PRO A 299 13.22 -8.03 -6.70
C PRO A 299 14.45 -8.83 -6.24
N LEU A 300 14.32 -10.16 -6.12
CA LEU A 300 15.44 -11.04 -5.78
C LEU A 300 16.49 -11.10 -6.90
N TRP A 301 16.04 -11.08 -8.14
CA TRP A 301 16.93 -11.08 -9.30
C TRP A 301 17.64 -9.74 -9.50
N GLU A 302 16.92 -8.63 -9.36
CA GLU A 302 17.49 -7.27 -9.44
C GLU A 302 18.49 -7.04 -8.28
N GLY A 303 18.11 -7.44 -7.06
CA GLY A 303 18.93 -7.32 -5.86
C GLY A 303 20.08 -8.33 -5.76
N ARG A 304 20.26 -9.25 -6.71
CA ARG A 304 21.21 -10.37 -6.58
C ARG A 304 22.65 -9.95 -6.29
N LYS A 305 23.11 -8.84 -6.89
CA LYS A 305 24.47 -8.32 -6.67
C LYS A 305 24.62 -7.77 -5.26
N THR A 306 23.62 -7.03 -4.79
CA THR A 306 23.56 -6.50 -3.42
C THR A 306 23.47 -7.64 -2.41
N SER A 307 22.59 -8.62 -2.62
CA SER A 307 22.47 -9.80 -1.76
C SER A 307 23.78 -10.61 -1.68
N ALA A 308 24.46 -10.80 -2.81
CA ALA A 308 25.75 -11.47 -2.85
C ALA A 308 26.84 -10.67 -2.10
N HIS A 309 26.83 -9.34 -2.23
CA HIS A 309 27.72 -8.46 -1.47
C HIS A 309 27.45 -8.56 0.03
N THR A 310 26.20 -8.44 0.48
CA THR A 310 25.82 -8.57 1.90
C THR A 310 26.21 -9.94 2.45
N PHE A 311 25.95 -11.02 1.71
CA PHE A 311 26.33 -12.38 2.14
C PHE A 311 27.84 -12.54 2.27
N LYS A 312 28.61 -11.96 1.33
CA LYS A 312 30.07 -11.92 1.39
C LYS A 312 30.57 -11.11 2.58
N SER A 313 29.95 -9.96 2.88
CA SER A 313 30.30 -9.13 4.03
C SER A 313 30.01 -9.84 5.35
N ILE A 314 28.84 -10.47 5.50
CA ILE A 314 28.51 -11.30 6.67
C ILE A 314 29.53 -12.43 6.84
N PHE A 315 29.89 -13.11 5.74
CA PHE A 315 30.88 -14.18 5.78
C PHE A 315 32.28 -13.66 6.19
N LEU A 316 32.70 -12.50 5.69
CA LEU A 316 33.97 -11.87 6.08
C LEU A 316 33.99 -11.42 7.54
N ASP A 317 32.86 -10.93 8.06
CA ASP A 317 32.69 -10.55 9.46
C ASP A 317 32.74 -11.77 10.39
N VAL A 318 32.02 -12.84 10.03
CA VAL A 318 32.02 -14.10 10.81
C VAL A 318 33.40 -14.78 10.78
N THR A 319 34.14 -14.66 9.67
CA THR A 319 35.47 -15.27 9.53
C THR A 319 36.63 -14.40 10.04
N GLY A 320 36.34 -13.20 10.58
CA GLY A 320 37.33 -12.31 11.16
C GLY A 320 38.32 -11.70 10.16
N LYS A 321 38.09 -11.89 8.85
CA LYS A 321 38.94 -11.37 7.76
C LYS A 321 38.52 -9.94 7.40
N LYS A 322 38.64 -9.01 8.37
CA LYS A 322 38.39 -7.58 8.12
C LYS A 322 39.33 -7.06 7.03
N LYS A 323 38.77 -6.55 5.92
CA LYS A 323 39.38 -5.42 5.21
C LYS A 323 38.69 -4.16 5.74
N PRO A 324 39.44 -3.09 6.07
CA PRO A 324 38.83 -1.85 6.51
C PRO A 324 37.94 -1.34 5.37
N VAL A 325 36.65 -1.16 5.66
CA VAL A 325 35.71 -0.55 4.73
C VAL A 325 36.15 0.90 4.57
N VAL A 326 36.70 1.24 3.40
CA VAL A 326 36.93 2.63 3.01
C VAL A 326 35.55 3.17 2.62
N HIS A 327 34.90 3.87 3.55
CA HIS A 327 33.72 4.68 3.22
C HIS A 327 34.07 5.68 2.12
N GLY A 328 33.15 5.85 1.17
CA GLY A 328 33.17 6.95 0.21
C GLY A 328 33.83 6.66 -1.14
N ARG A 329 33.22 5.80 -1.95
CA ARG A 329 33.08 6.03 -3.40
C ARG A 329 32.09 5.05 -4.00
N ALA A 330 31.03 5.58 -4.62
CA ALA A 330 30.25 4.82 -5.57
C ALA A 330 31.20 4.28 -6.64
N THR A 331 31.44 2.97 -6.66
CA THR A 331 31.99 2.32 -7.84
C THR A 331 30.90 2.35 -8.90
N GLY A 332 30.99 3.36 -9.78
CA GLY A 332 30.34 3.32 -11.07
C GLY A 332 30.66 1.99 -11.73
N VAL A 333 29.65 1.43 -12.38
CA VAL A 333 29.80 0.28 -13.26
C VAL A 333 30.76 0.72 -14.36
N GLU A 334 32.03 0.32 -14.27
CA GLU A 334 32.94 0.36 -15.41
C GLU A 334 32.53 -0.78 -16.34
N GLU A 335 32.01 -0.38 -17.51
CA GLU A 335 31.84 -1.22 -18.68
C GLU A 335 33.21 -1.81 -19.06
N GLU A 336 33.22 -3.11 -19.36
CA GLU A 336 34.36 -3.80 -19.96
C GLU A 336 34.62 -3.21 -21.35
N GLU A 337 35.66 -2.39 -21.51
CA GLU A 337 36.30 -2.19 -22.82
C GLU A 337 37.62 -2.95 -22.87
N GLU A 338 37.73 -3.76 -23.93
CA GLU A 338 38.85 -4.63 -24.27
C GLU A 338 40.20 -3.90 -24.32
N SER A 339 41.22 -4.59 -23.83
CA SER A 339 42.62 -4.18 -23.94
C SER A 339 43.09 -4.27 -25.39
N GLU A 340 43.66 -3.19 -25.92
CA GLU A 340 44.80 -3.29 -26.84
C GLU A 340 45.68 -2.03 -26.80
N GLY A 341 46.94 -2.22 -26.39
CA GLY A 341 48.08 -1.57 -27.04
C GLY A 341 48.53 -0.16 -26.65
N ALA A 342 49.65 -0.13 -25.93
CA ALA A 342 50.83 0.72 -26.19
C ALA A 342 51.00 2.10 -25.49
N ARG A 343 52.06 2.13 -24.66
CA ARG A 343 53.08 3.18 -24.45
C ARG A 343 52.71 4.45 -23.65
N THR A 344 53.26 4.54 -22.44
CA THR A 344 53.76 5.76 -21.77
C THR A 344 54.67 6.60 -22.69
N PRO A 345 54.86 7.95 -22.50
CA PRO A 345 55.32 8.51 -21.22
C PRO A 345 54.94 9.97 -20.82
N THR A 346 55.07 10.21 -19.50
CA THR A 346 55.50 11.44 -18.76
C THR A 346 54.97 12.84 -19.10
N GLU A 347 54.43 13.55 -18.09
CA GLU A 347 54.80 14.96 -17.83
C GLU A 347 54.62 15.36 -16.35
N LYS A 348 55.57 16.17 -15.86
CA LYS A 348 55.68 16.74 -14.50
C LYS A 348 54.87 18.04 -14.38
N VAL A 349 54.21 18.29 -13.24
CA VAL A 349 54.04 19.65 -12.64
C VAL A 349 53.84 19.48 -11.14
N ALA A 350 54.88 19.63 -10.31
CA ALA A 350 55.27 20.86 -9.59
C ALA A 350 54.32 21.25 -8.43
N ALA A 351 54.83 21.05 -7.21
CA ALA A 351 54.30 21.60 -5.98
C ALA A 351 54.46 23.13 -5.97
N LYS A 352 53.46 23.84 -5.42
CA LYS A 352 53.64 25.18 -4.86
C LYS A 352 52.98 25.27 -3.49
N GLN A 353 53.70 25.99 -2.64
CA GLN A 353 53.56 26.22 -1.21
C GLN A 353 52.25 26.87 -0.81
#